data_AF-A0A087UAT0-F1
#
_entry.id   AF-A0A087UAT0-F1
#
_cell.length_a   1.000
_cell.length_b   1.000
_cell.length_c   1.000
_cell.angle_alpha   90.00
_cell.angle_beta   90.00
_cell.angle_gamma   90.00
#
_symmetry.space_group_name_H-M   'P 1'
#
loop_
_entity.id
_entity.type
_entity.pdbx_description
1 polymer ?
#
loop_
_entity_poly.entity_id
_entity_poly.type
_entity_poly.pdbx_seq_one_letter_code
_entity_poly.pdbx_strand_id
1 'polypeptide(L)'
;MGKNTRVPFRDSVLTRLLMNALGGNSRTIMIAAISPADINYEETLSTLRYADRAKQIKTVAIVNEDPTEKLIRELRQENERLKRMLEKGAMDVPIQPGMTEEEIEKMKKKWEEEMHAAMAENDRDLQQIKQSYDDKLKLSRQQKGFEWDIAKIEKEK
;
A
#
# COMPACT_ATOMS: atom_id res chain seq x y z
N MET A 1 -20.30 14.19 -20.02
CA MET A 1 -20.40 15.06 -18.83
C MET A 1 -19.03 15.66 -18.58
N GLY A 2 -18.90 16.98 -18.67
CA GLY A 2 -17.62 17.68 -18.75
C GLY A 2 -16.77 17.52 -17.49
N LYS A 3 -15.45 17.41 -17.69
CA LYS A 3 -14.43 17.25 -16.63
C LYS A 3 -14.28 18.47 -15.70
N ASN A 4 -15.23 19.41 -15.69
CA ASN A 4 -15.13 20.70 -15.00
C ASN A 4 -16.39 21.15 -14.25
N THR A 5 -17.39 20.28 -14.03
CA THR A 5 -18.51 20.62 -13.15
C THR A 5 -18.07 20.46 -11.69
N ARG A 6 -17.76 21.58 -11.04
CA ARG A 6 -17.38 21.60 -9.62
C ARG A 6 -18.60 21.28 -8.76
N VAL A 7 -18.58 20.15 -8.07
CA VAL A 7 -19.64 19.78 -7.12
C VAL A 7 -19.52 20.66 -5.87
N PRO A 8 -20.60 21.32 -5.41
CA PRO A 8 -20.58 22.33 -4.35
C PRO A 8 -20.50 21.74 -2.93
N PHE A 9 -19.48 20.93 -2.65
CA PHE A 9 -19.30 20.35 -1.31
C PHE A 9 -18.97 21.39 -0.23
N ARG A 10 -18.55 22.60 -0.61
CA ARG A 10 -18.12 23.67 0.30
C ARG A 10 -19.24 24.62 0.74
N ASP A 11 -20.43 24.48 0.17
CA ASP A 11 -21.55 25.39 0.44
C ASP A 11 -22.14 25.16 1.83
N SER A 12 -21.95 23.98 2.41
CA SER A 12 -22.34 23.69 3.79
C SER A 12 -21.26 22.88 4.53
N VAL A 13 -21.24 23.00 5.86
CA VAL A 13 -20.38 22.18 6.71
C VAL A 13 -20.72 20.69 6.56
N LEU A 14 -22.02 20.36 6.45
CA LEU A 14 -22.49 18.99 6.31
C LEU A 14 -21.93 18.33 5.04
N THR A 15 -22.09 18.96 3.87
CA THR A 15 -21.58 18.45 2.60
C THR A 15 -20.05 18.38 2.55
N ARG A 16 -19.37 19.22 3.34
CA ARG A 16 -17.91 19.18 3.47
C ARG A 16 -17.45 17.97 4.27
N LEU A 17 -18.13 17.63 5.35
CA LEU A 17 -17.84 16.44 6.14
C LEU A 17 -18.20 15.15 5.38
N LEU A 18 -19.28 15.20 4.60
CA LEU A 18 -19.77 14.06 3.80
C LEU A 18 -19.11 13.94 2.42
N MET A 19 -18.14 14.78 2.08
CA MET A 19 -17.47 14.76 0.77
C MET A 19 -16.89 13.38 0.43
N ASN A 20 -16.28 12.71 1.42
CA ASN A 20 -15.75 11.36 1.25
C ASN A 20 -16.85 10.31 1.01
N ALA A 21 -18.03 10.50 1.60
CA ALA A 21 -19.17 9.61 1.44
C ALA A 21 -19.89 9.80 0.09
N LEU A 22 -19.92 11.03 -0.44
CA LEU A 22 -20.68 11.37 -1.66
C LEU A 22 -19.86 11.31 -2.96
N GLY A 23 -18.56 11.03 -2.88
CA GLY A 23 -17.71 10.92 -4.08
C GLY A 23 -16.27 10.51 -3.82
N GLY A 24 -15.94 10.06 -2.62
CA GLY A 24 -14.58 9.68 -2.23
C GLY A 24 -14.48 8.20 -1.84
N ASN A 25 -13.50 7.92 -0.99
CA ASN A 25 -13.25 6.58 -0.46
C ASN A 25 -14.20 6.26 0.71
N SER A 26 -15.39 5.75 0.40
CA SER A 26 -16.35 5.30 1.42
C SER A 26 -17.35 4.29 0.84
N ARG A 27 -17.81 3.38 1.70
CA ARG A 27 -19.02 2.56 1.45
C ARG A 27 -20.20 3.28 2.10
N THR A 28 -21.06 3.86 1.29
CA THR A 28 -22.13 4.75 1.77
C THR A 28 -23.50 4.13 1.55
N ILE A 29 -24.33 4.19 2.59
CA ILE A 29 -25.73 3.74 2.56
C ILE A 29 -26.58 4.94 2.94
N MET A 30 -27.61 5.22 2.13
CA MET A 30 -28.62 6.23 2.44
C MET A 30 -29.92 5.52 2.84
N ILE A 31 -30.49 5.91 3.98
CA ILE A 31 -31.80 5.43 4.44
C ILE A 31 -32.80 6.57 4.25
N ALA A 32 -33.82 6.33 3.44
CA ALA A 32 -34.94 7.26 3.25
C ALA A 32 -36.07 6.89 4.21
N ALA A 33 -36.30 7.71 5.23
CA ALA A 33 -37.44 7.57 6.12
C ALA A 33 -38.64 8.33 5.54
N ILE A 34 -39.75 7.62 5.32
CA ILE A 34 -40.97 8.18 4.71
C ILE A 34 -42.19 7.90 5.57
N SER A 35 -43.21 8.76 5.45
CA SER A 35 -44.50 8.60 6.13
C SER A 35 -45.55 8.08 5.14
N PRO A 36 -46.36 7.08 5.50
CA PRO A 36 -47.40 6.56 4.61
C PRO A 36 -48.67 7.43 4.57
N ALA A 37 -48.74 8.54 5.31
CA ALA A 37 -49.93 9.37 5.38
C ALA A 37 -50.10 10.24 4.12
N ASP A 38 -51.32 10.34 3.59
CA ASP A 38 -51.63 11.10 2.36
C ASP A 38 -51.27 12.58 2.45
N ILE A 39 -51.37 13.16 3.65
CA ILE A 39 -50.96 14.55 3.91
C ILE A 39 -49.47 14.81 3.62
N ASN A 40 -48.65 13.76 3.66
CA ASN A 40 -47.20 13.81 3.45
C ASN A 40 -46.80 13.30 2.06
N TYR A 41 -47.76 13.17 1.13
CA TYR A 41 -47.51 12.62 -0.20
C TYR A 41 -46.42 13.40 -0.95
N GLU A 42 -46.48 14.73 -0.93
CA GLU A 42 -45.53 15.59 -1.65
C GLU A 42 -44.09 15.46 -1.12
N GLU A 43 -43.94 15.47 0.21
CA GLU A 43 -42.63 15.30 0.87
C GLU A 43 -42.06 13.89 0.68
N THR A 44 -42.92 12.87 0.74
CA THR A 44 -42.56 11.48 0.48
C THR A 44 -42.05 11.32 -0.95
N LEU A 45 -42.74 11.89 -1.94
CA LEU A 45 -42.31 11.87 -3.33
C LEU A 45 -40.97 12.60 -3.52
N SER A 46 -40.78 13.74 -2.87
CA SER A 46 -39.53 14.52 -2.93
C SER A 46 -38.35 13.74 -2.33
N THR A 47 -38.58 13.04 -1.21
CA THR A 47 -37.58 12.19 -0.55
C THR A 47 -37.19 11.00 -1.43
N LEU A 48 -38.16 10.31 -2.04
CA LEU A 48 -37.91 9.19 -2.95
C LEU A 48 -37.15 9.62 -4.21
N ARG A 49 -37.51 10.77 -4.79
CA ARG A 49 -36.78 11.34 -5.93
C ARG A 49 -35.33 11.69 -5.57
N TYR A 50 -35.10 12.19 -4.36
CA TYR A 50 -33.75 12.45 -3.89
C TYR A 50 -32.96 11.15 -3.69
N ALA A 51 -33.58 10.12 -3.09
CA ALA A 51 -32.97 8.80 -2.91
C ALA A 51 -32.62 8.13 -4.24
N ASP A 52 -33.48 8.25 -5.26
CA ASP A 52 -33.21 7.72 -6.60
C ASP A 52 -31.98 8.37 -7.26
N ARG A 53 -31.82 9.70 -7.11
CA ARG A 53 -30.60 10.39 -7.55
C ARG A 53 -29.37 9.97 -6.74
N ALA A 54 -29.51 9.87 -5.42
CA ALA A 54 -28.41 9.49 -4.54
C ALA A 54 -27.89 8.07 -4.86
N LYS A 55 -28.78 7.14 -5.25
CA LYS A 55 -28.43 5.79 -5.69
C LYS A 55 -27.51 5.76 -6.91
N GLN A 56 -27.54 6.79 -7.77
CA GLN A 56 -26.71 6.85 -8.97
C GLN A 56 -25.26 7.28 -8.69
N ILE A 57 -24.97 7.76 -7.48
CA ILE A 57 -23.63 8.15 -7.06
C ILE A 57 -22.76 6.89 -6.94
N LYS A 58 -21.66 6.85 -7.70
CA LYS A 58 -20.70 5.75 -7.68
C LYS A 58 -19.49 6.14 -6.83
N THR A 59 -19.26 5.43 -5.74
CA THR A 59 -18.05 5.55 -4.93
C THR A 59 -17.10 4.37 -5.18
N VAL A 60 -15.80 4.60 -5.04
CA VAL A 60 -14.78 3.55 -5.11
C VAL A 60 -14.13 3.46 -3.73
N ALA A 61 -14.54 2.46 -2.96
CA ALA A 61 -14.02 2.23 -1.63
C ALA A 61 -12.75 1.36 -1.69
N ILE A 62 -11.64 1.90 -1.18
CA ILE A 62 -10.33 1.25 -1.10
C ILE A 62 -10.01 1.06 0.38
N VAL A 63 -9.49 -0.11 0.74
CA VAL A 63 -9.04 -0.37 2.12
C VAL A 63 -7.83 0.54 2.42
N ASN A 64 -7.98 1.39 3.43
CA ASN A 64 -6.89 2.24 3.90
C ASN A 64 -6.00 1.40 4.83
N GLU A 65 -5.00 0.73 4.27
CA GLU A 65 -3.94 0.09 5.07
C GLU A 65 -2.85 1.13 5.34
N ASP A 66 -2.33 1.16 6.58
CA ASP A 66 -1.14 1.97 6.87
C ASP A 66 0.05 1.41 6.06
N PRO A 67 0.87 2.26 5.41
CA PRO A 67 2.02 1.78 4.63
C PRO A 67 2.99 0.93 5.45
N THR A 68 3.10 1.21 6.76
CA THR A 68 3.92 0.44 7.70
C THR A 68 3.28 -0.91 7.99
N GLU A 69 1.96 -0.99 8.21
CA GLU A 69 1.26 -2.25 8.43
C GLU A 69 1.31 -3.15 7.19
N LYS A 70 1.13 -2.58 6.00
CA LYS A 70 1.29 -3.29 4.73
C LYS A 70 2.70 -3.85 4.59
N LEU A 71 3.72 -3.03 4.85
CA LEU A 71 5.12 -3.44 4.81
C LEU A 71 5.42 -4.55 5.83
N ILE A 72 4.92 -4.43 7.07
CA ILE A 72 5.09 -5.46 8.10
C ILE A 72 4.43 -6.77 7.66
N ARG A 73 3.24 -6.73 7.06
CA ARG A 73 2.56 -7.92 6.53
C ARG A 73 3.39 -8.60 5.44
N GLU A 74 3.87 -7.84 4.47
CA GLU A 74 4.69 -8.34 3.36
C GLU A 74 6.01 -8.93 3.87
N LEU A 75 6.71 -8.23 4.77
CA LEU A 75 7.96 -8.71 5.38
C LEU A 75 7.78 -9.97 6.22
N ARG A 76 6.65 -10.11 6.91
CA ARG A 76 6.31 -11.32 7.68
C ARG A 76 6.03 -12.50 6.76
N GLN A 77 5.28 -12.28 5.68
CA GLN A 77 5.02 -13.31 4.67
C GLN A 77 6.31 -13.79 4.00
N GLU A 78 7.20 -12.85 3.64
CA GLU A 78 8.47 -13.20 3.01
C GLU A 78 9.40 -13.94 3.99
N ASN A 79 9.46 -13.51 5.26
CA ASN A 79 10.19 -14.24 6.29
C ASN A 79 9.67 -15.69 6.44
N GLU A 80 8.36 -15.88 6.44
CA GLU A 80 7.77 -17.22 6.55
C GLU A 80 8.09 -18.07 5.31
N ARG A 81 8.00 -17.48 4.11
CA ARG A 81 8.37 -18.14 2.86
C ARG A 81 9.83 -18.60 2.89
N LEU A 82 10.75 -17.71 3.27
CA LEU A 82 12.18 -18.00 3.34
C LEU A 82 12.49 -19.07 4.39
N LYS A 83 11.87 -18.98 5.57
CA LYS A 83 11.98 -20.03 6.61
C LYS A 83 11.54 -21.40 6.09
N ARG A 84 10.42 -21.46 5.37
CA ARG A 84 9.94 -22.71 4.74
C ARG A 84 10.90 -23.22 3.67
N MET A 85 11.58 -22.35 2.93
CA MET A 85 12.58 -22.76 1.94
C MET A 85 13.85 -23.33 2.59
N LEU A 86 14.26 -22.75 3.73
CA LEU A 86 15.37 -23.26 4.54
C LEU A 86 15.03 -24.61 5.17
N GLU A 87 13.83 -24.77 5.74
CA GLU A 87 13.37 -26.05 6.30
C GLU A 87 13.27 -27.17 5.26
N LYS A 88 13.00 -26.82 3.99
CA LYS A 88 12.93 -27.78 2.87
C LYS A 88 14.30 -28.18 2.31
N GLY A 89 15.40 -27.87 3.00
CA GLY A 89 16.71 -28.47 2.71
C GLY A 89 17.44 -27.87 1.51
N ALA A 90 17.18 -26.62 1.13
CA ALA A 90 17.95 -25.93 0.08
C ALA A 90 19.45 -25.73 0.43
N MET A 91 19.84 -26.04 1.66
CA MET A 91 21.22 -25.95 2.19
C MET A 91 21.88 -27.32 2.36
N ASP A 92 21.15 -28.42 2.10
CA ASP A 92 21.67 -29.77 2.34
C ASP A 92 22.46 -30.24 1.12
N VAL A 93 23.66 -30.77 1.35
CA VAL A 93 24.51 -31.30 0.27
C VAL A 93 23.77 -32.50 -0.34
N PRO A 94 23.49 -32.52 -1.66
CA PRO A 94 22.78 -33.63 -2.27
C PRO A 94 23.70 -34.87 -2.30
N ILE A 95 23.61 -35.70 -1.26
CA ILE A 95 24.37 -36.94 -1.13
C ILE A 95 23.63 -38.06 -1.86
N GLN A 96 24.30 -38.70 -2.82
CA GLN A 96 23.77 -39.88 -3.51
C GLN A 96 24.18 -41.17 -2.79
N PRO A 97 23.30 -42.18 -2.69
CA PRO A 97 23.65 -43.46 -2.08
C PRO A 97 24.72 -44.19 -2.92
N GLY A 98 25.85 -44.52 -2.30
CA GLY A 98 26.97 -45.23 -2.94
C GLY A 98 28.25 -44.43 -3.15
N MET A 99 28.30 -43.16 -2.74
CA MET A 99 29.53 -42.36 -2.76
C MET A 99 30.50 -42.79 -1.66
N THR A 100 31.80 -42.74 -1.97
CA THR A 100 32.86 -42.99 -0.99
C THR A 100 33.05 -41.79 -0.05
N GLU A 101 33.60 -42.03 1.14
CA GLU A 101 33.81 -41.00 2.18
C GLU A 101 34.61 -39.79 1.65
N GLU A 102 35.65 -40.03 0.84
CA GLU A 102 36.49 -38.98 0.24
C GLU A 102 35.76 -38.13 -0.81
N GLU A 103 34.83 -38.73 -1.56
CA GLU A 103 34.02 -38.02 -2.55
C GLU A 103 32.97 -37.12 -1.87
N ILE A 104 32.43 -37.58 -0.74
CA ILE A 104 31.51 -36.80 0.10
C ILE A 104 32.25 -35.59 0.70
N GLU A 105 33.48 -35.78 1.20
CA GLU A 105 34.31 -34.70 1.78
C GLU A 105 34.63 -33.61 0.74
N LYS A 106 35.03 -34.01 -0.48
CA LYS A 106 35.32 -33.06 -1.57
C LYS A 106 34.08 -32.30 -2.03
N MET A 107 32.92 -32.97 -2.11
CA MET A 107 31.66 -32.33 -2.46
C MET A 107 31.19 -31.34 -1.39
N LYS A 108 31.28 -31.71 -0.10
CA LYS A 108 30.98 -30.80 1.01
C LYS A 108 31.82 -29.53 0.92
N LYS A 109 33.13 -29.68 0.76
CA LYS A 109 34.05 -28.55 0.69
C LYS A 109 33.76 -27.63 -0.51
N LYS A 110 33.47 -28.21 -1.68
CA LYS A 110 33.13 -27.44 -2.88
C LYS A 110 31.79 -26.70 -2.74
N TRP A 111 30.78 -27.35 -2.16
CA TRP A 111 29.48 -26.73 -1.88
C TRP A 111 29.59 -25.60 -0.86
N GLU A 112 30.40 -25.78 0.19
CA GLU A 112 30.70 -24.74 1.18
C GLU A 112 31.39 -23.53 0.54
N GLU A 113 32.39 -23.75 -0.34
CA GLU A 113 33.08 -22.68 -1.06
C GLU A 113 32.13 -21.92 -2.01
N GLU A 114 31.29 -22.64 -2.77
CA GLU A 114 30.31 -22.04 -3.69
C GLU A 114 29.23 -21.25 -2.93
N MET A 115 28.73 -21.79 -1.81
CA MET A 115 27.79 -21.09 -0.93
C MET A 115 28.40 -19.84 -0.30
N HIS A 116 29.64 -19.92 0.18
CA HIS A 116 30.32 -18.77 0.75
C HIS A 116 30.52 -17.65 -0.28
N ALA A 117 30.86 -18.00 -1.52
CA ALA A 117 30.97 -17.05 -2.61
C ALA A 117 29.61 -16.39 -2.93
N ALA A 118 28.55 -17.19 -3.05
CA ALA A 118 27.19 -16.69 -3.33
C ALA A 118 26.65 -15.79 -2.20
N MET A 119 26.96 -16.11 -0.94
CA MET A 119 26.56 -15.28 0.20
C MET A 119 27.32 -13.95 0.22
N ALA A 120 28.62 -13.96 -0.09
CA ALA A 120 29.42 -12.75 -0.18
C ALA A 120 28.98 -11.82 -1.32
N GLU A 121 28.49 -12.36 -2.43
CA GLU A 121 27.90 -11.58 -3.53
C GLU A 121 26.57 -10.94 -3.11
N ASN A 122 25.66 -11.73 -2.54
CA ASN A 122 24.38 -11.21 -2.01
C ASN A 122 24.57 -10.11 -0.95
N ASP A 123 25.56 -10.26 -0.06
CA ASP A 123 25.89 -9.25 0.95
C ASP A 123 26.37 -7.93 0.33
N ARG A 124 27.13 -8.00 -0.78
CA ARG A 124 27.56 -6.81 -1.53
C ARG A 124 26.38 -6.11 -2.17
N ASP A 125 25.48 -6.85 -2.79
CA ASP A 125 24.26 -6.31 -3.40
C ASP A 125 23.37 -5.63 -2.37
N LEU A 126 23.20 -6.25 -1.20
CA LEU A 126 22.49 -5.65 -0.06
C LEU A 126 23.12 -4.33 0.40
N GLN A 127 24.45 -4.26 0.47
CA GLN A 127 25.16 -3.04 0.85
C GLN A 127 24.97 -1.92 -0.18
N GLN A 128 25.03 -2.24 -1.49
CA GLN A 128 24.79 -1.27 -2.55
C GLN A 128 23.36 -0.74 -2.52
N ILE A 129 22.38 -1.63 -2.35
CA ILE A 129 20.97 -1.27 -2.21
C ILE A 129 20.79 -0.31 -1.02
N LYS A 130 21.36 -0.64 0.15
CA LYS A 130 21.29 0.19 1.36
C LYS A 130 21.88 1.58 1.14
N GLN A 131 23.07 1.68 0.54
CA GLN A 131 23.70 2.96 0.23
C GLN A 131 22.83 3.79 -0.72
N SER A 132 22.26 3.16 -1.75
CA SER A 132 21.35 3.84 -2.70
C SER A 132 20.10 4.41 -2.01
N TYR A 133 19.52 3.67 -1.06
CA TYR A 133 18.37 4.15 -0.29
C TYR A 133 18.73 5.34 0.60
N ASP A 134 19.86 5.28 1.31
CA ASP A 134 20.32 6.37 2.19
C ASP A 134 20.58 7.66 1.40
N ASP A 135 21.16 7.56 0.21
CA ASP A 135 21.40 8.71 -0.66
C ASP A 135 20.10 9.33 -1.21
N LYS A 136 19.13 8.50 -1.63
CA LYS A 136 17.79 8.97 -2.01
C LYS A 136 17.09 9.68 -0.86
N LEU A 137 17.25 9.20 0.37
CA LEU A 137 16.65 9.80 1.56
C LEU A 137 17.26 11.18 1.87
N LYS A 138 18.59 11.31 1.77
CA LYS A 138 19.29 12.60 1.93
C LYS A 138 18.83 13.59 0.87
N LEU A 139 18.75 13.16 -0.40
CA LEU A 139 18.31 14.02 -1.50
C LEU A 139 16.89 14.53 -1.26
N SER A 140 15.96 13.65 -0.86
CA SER A 140 14.57 14.08 -0.56
C SER A 140 14.49 15.07 0.61
N ARG A 141 15.28 14.87 1.68
CA ARG A 141 15.35 15.81 2.80
C ARG A 141 15.90 17.17 2.36
N GLN A 142 16.95 17.17 1.55
CA GLN A 142 17.58 18.39 1.04
C GLN A 142 16.65 19.14 0.09
N GLN A 143 15.96 18.41 -0.80
CA GLN A 143 15.00 18.97 -1.74
C GLN A 143 13.81 19.62 -1.02
N LYS A 144 13.27 18.98 0.03
CA LYS A 144 12.25 19.59 0.90
C LYS A 144 12.76 20.83 1.65
N GLY A 145 14.02 20.84 2.06
CA GLY A 145 14.65 22.01 2.69
C GLY A 145 14.73 23.20 1.73
N PHE A 146 15.22 22.96 0.51
CA PHE A 146 15.25 23.98 -0.56
C PHE A 146 13.85 24.52 -0.90
N GLU A 147 12.85 23.64 -0.97
CA GLU A 147 11.46 24.03 -1.23
C GLU A 147 10.90 24.93 -0.11
N TRP A 148 11.24 24.64 1.15
CA TRP A 148 10.84 25.44 2.30
C TRP A 148 11.51 26.83 2.31
N ASP A 149 12.79 26.89 1.95
CA ASP A 149 13.54 28.15 1.87
C ASP A 149 13.01 29.05 0.74
N ILE A 150 12.70 28.48 -0.44
CA ILE A 150 12.08 29.23 -1.55
C ILE A 150 10.71 29.78 -1.15
N ALA A 151 9.87 28.95 -0.53
CA ALA A 151 8.53 29.38 -0.09
C ALA A 151 8.59 30.50 0.97
N LYS A 152 9.67 30.57 1.75
CA LYS A 152 9.89 31.65 2.72
C LYS A 152 10.25 32.97 2.02
N ILE A 153 11.14 32.91 1.02
CA ILE A 153 11.55 34.08 0.22
C ILE A 153 10.36 34.67 -0.56
N GLU A 154 9.46 33.84 -1.08
CA GLU A 154 8.27 34.31 -1.80
C GLU A 154 7.23 35.00 -0.90
N LYS A 155 7.20 34.68 0.41
CA LYS A 155 6.28 35.32 1.37
C LYS A 155 6.77 36.66 1.93
N GLU A 156 8.05 36.97 1.77
CA GLU A 156 8.67 38.21 2.25
C GLU A 156 8.75 39.30 1.16
N LYS A 157 8.20 39.05 -0.05
CA LYS A 157 7.99 40.02 -1.13
C LYS A 157 6.54 40.47 -1.20
#